data_AF-A0A7V4EZ31-F1
#
_entry.id   AF-A0A7V4EZ31-F1
#
_cell.length_a   1.000
_cell.length_b   1.000
_cell.length_c   1.000
_cell.angle_alpha   90.00
_cell.angle_beta   90.00
_cell.angle_gamma   90.00
#
_symmetry.space_group_name_H-M   'P 1'
#
loop_
_entity.id
_entity.type
_entity.pdbx_description
1 polymer ?
#
loop_
_entity_poly.entity_id
_entity_poly.type
_entity_poly.pdbx_seq_one_letter_code
_entity_poly.pdbx_strand_id
1 'polypeptide(L)'
;MASISETGHAKNVANLDDLISFVTGYGTAFNPSKASIKLTALQTLSTSAKNAINAVNAALPAYSNAVAAREAAFEPLNKLITRVNNALKATDTTEQVDESAKTLVRKIQGTRATAKKTDEEKKALAAEGKETKEISSSQMSYDSRLDNFDKLIKLLTSVTLYAPNEADLKVTALTTLYNDLKAKNTAVVTATTPLSNARISRNDILYKANTGLVDIALDTKTYIKSLYGATSPQYKQVSKLEFKAVKA
;
A
#
# COMPACT_ATOMS: atom_id res chain seq x y z
N MET A 1 -14.09 -36.17 6.19
CA MET A 1 -13.68 -34.99 6.97
C MET A 1 -13.34 -33.91 5.96
N ALA A 2 -14.12 -32.82 5.92
CA ALA A 2 -14.02 -31.80 4.88
C ALA A 2 -12.60 -31.23 4.82
N SER A 3 -12.05 -31.09 3.60
CA SER A 3 -10.76 -30.45 3.36
C SER A 3 -10.90 -28.96 3.62
N ILE A 4 -10.55 -28.52 4.82
CA ILE A 4 -10.40 -27.10 5.13
C ILE A 4 -9.06 -26.68 4.52
N SER A 5 -9.07 -26.20 3.27
CA SER A 5 -7.87 -25.71 2.58
C SER A 5 -7.53 -24.28 3.02
N GLU A 6 -7.50 -24.05 4.33
CA GLU A 6 -7.04 -22.79 4.88
C GLU A 6 -5.54 -22.63 4.60
N THR A 7 -5.16 -21.50 4.02
CA THR A 7 -3.78 -21.15 3.69
C THR A 7 -3.50 -19.73 4.18
N GLY A 8 -2.24 -19.40 4.48
CA GLY A 8 -1.86 -18.07 4.92
C GLY A 8 -0.64 -18.05 5.84
N HIS A 9 -0.14 -16.84 6.15
CA HIS A 9 1.00 -16.65 7.04
C HIS A 9 0.74 -17.27 8.42
N ALA A 10 -0.39 -16.93 9.04
CA ALA A 10 -0.77 -17.46 10.36
C ALA A 10 -0.98 -18.98 10.33
N LYS A 11 -1.54 -19.51 9.24
CA LYS A 11 -1.77 -20.96 9.13
C LYS A 11 -0.46 -21.75 8.98
N ASN A 12 0.53 -21.23 8.25
CA ASN A 12 1.87 -21.83 8.22
C ASN A 12 2.50 -21.87 9.63
N VAL A 13 2.35 -20.80 10.41
CA VAL A 13 2.87 -20.75 11.79
C VAL A 13 2.14 -21.73 12.70
N ALA A 14 0.81 -21.82 12.62
CA ALA A 14 0.02 -22.79 13.37
C ALA A 14 0.41 -24.23 13.01
N ASN A 15 0.61 -24.54 11.72
CA ASN A 15 1.04 -25.86 11.28
C ASN A 15 2.49 -26.17 11.75
N LEU A 16 3.36 -25.16 11.89
CA LEU A 16 4.69 -25.35 12.49
C LEU A 16 4.57 -25.71 13.98
N ASP A 17 3.67 -25.08 14.73
CA ASP A 17 3.41 -25.44 16.13
C ASP A 17 2.90 -26.88 16.27
N ASP A 18 1.98 -27.31 15.40
CA ASP A 18 1.54 -28.71 15.34
C ASP A 18 2.71 -29.66 15.06
N LEU A 19 3.57 -29.31 14.10
CA LEU A 19 4.77 -30.08 13.78
C LEU A 19 5.73 -30.18 14.97
N ILE A 20 5.96 -29.08 15.69
CA ILE A 20 6.78 -29.03 16.91
C ILE A 20 6.19 -29.92 18.00
N SER A 21 4.86 -29.93 18.17
CA SER A 21 4.18 -30.78 19.13
C SER A 21 4.44 -32.27 18.86
N PHE A 22 4.30 -32.71 17.60
CA PHE A 22 4.62 -34.09 17.20
C PHE A 22 6.10 -34.41 17.40
N VAL A 23 7.00 -33.52 16.97
CA VAL A 23 8.46 -33.69 17.15
C VAL A 23 8.83 -33.82 18.63
N THR A 24 8.18 -33.05 19.51
CA THR A 24 8.36 -33.15 20.97
C THR A 24 7.90 -34.52 21.48
N GLY A 25 6.74 -35.00 21.00
CA GLY A 25 6.22 -36.33 21.35
C GLY A 25 7.08 -37.51 20.88
N TYR A 26 7.89 -37.33 19.83
CA TYR A 26 8.85 -38.35 19.38
C TYR A 26 10.08 -38.49 20.29
N GLY A 27 10.34 -37.52 21.17
CA GLY A 27 11.43 -37.58 22.15
C GLY A 27 12.79 -37.81 21.51
N THR A 28 13.59 -38.69 22.12
CA THR A 28 14.98 -38.96 21.71
C THR A 28 15.11 -39.62 20.33
N ALA A 29 14.04 -40.21 19.79
CA ALA A 29 14.06 -40.77 18.44
C ALA A 29 14.23 -39.67 17.38
N PHE A 30 13.73 -38.46 17.63
CA PHE A 30 13.96 -37.32 16.75
C PHE A 30 15.31 -36.65 17.08
N ASN A 31 16.36 -37.02 16.33
CA ASN A 31 17.73 -36.55 16.57
C ASN A 31 18.44 -36.12 15.26
N PRO A 32 18.00 -35.02 14.62
CA PRO A 32 18.58 -34.60 13.35
C PRO A 32 19.98 -34.00 13.52
N SER A 33 20.87 -34.26 12.55
CA SER A 33 22.20 -33.65 12.46
C SER A 33 22.13 -32.19 12.00
N LYS A 34 21.19 -31.85 11.11
CA LYS A 34 20.98 -30.48 10.61
C LYS A 34 20.47 -29.57 11.73
N ALA A 35 21.26 -28.54 12.07
CA ALA A 35 20.99 -27.65 13.21
C ALA A 35 19.64 -26.92 13.13
N SER A 36 19.22 -26.50 11.94
CA SER A 36 17.99 -25.70 11.75
C SER A 36 16.69 -26.46 11.99
N ILE A 37 16.71 -27.80 11.99
CA ILE A 37 15.52 -28.63 12.24
C ILE A 37 15.55 -29.31 13.62
N LYS A 38 16.51 -28.93 14.48
CA LYS A 38 16.49 -29.36 15.89
C LYS A 38 15.33 -28.69 16.62
N LEU A 39 14.76 -29.37 17.62
CA LEU A 39 13.57 -28.91 18.35
C LEU A 39 13.69 -27.46 18.85
N THR A 40 14.81 -27.10 19.48
CA THR A 40 15.06 -25.72 19.96
C THR A 40 15.07 -24.69 18.83
N ALA A 41 15.64 -25.03 17.67
CA ALA A 41 15.65 -24.15 16.51
C ALA A 41 14.23 -23.95 15.93
N LEU A 42 13.42 -25.02 15.88
CA LEU A 42 12.02 -24.96 15.45
C LEU A 42 11.18 -24.06 16.39
N GLN A 43 11.34 -24.22 17.71
CA GLN A 43 10.66 -23.38 18.71
C GLN A 43 11.04 -21.90 18.59
N THR A 44 12.33 -21.63 18.35
CA THR A 44 12.84 -20.27 18.11
C THR A 44 12.24 -19.67 16.84
N LEU A 45 12.15 -20.47 15.77
CA LEU A 45 11.56 -20.06 14.49
C LEU A 45 10.05 -19.77 14.62
N SER A 46 9.30 -20.62 15.35
CA SER A 46 7.88 -20.37 15.62
C SER A 46 7.68 -19.05 16.36
N THR A 47 8.45 -18.81 17.43
CA THR A 47 8.39 -17.56 18.20
C THR A 47 8.71 -16.35 17.32
N SER A 48 9.77 -16.43 16.51
CA SER A 48 10.16 -15.36 15.58
C SER A 48 9.06 -15.07 14.54
N ALA A 49 8.44 -16.13 13.99
CA ALA A 49 7.36 -15.99 13.02
C ALA A 49 6.11 -15.34 13.61
N LYS A 50 5.72 -15.71 14.84
CA LYS A 50 4.63 -15.06 15.59
C LYS A 50 4.90 -13.57 15.81
N ASN A 51 6.11 -13.24 16.25
CA ASN A 51 6.51 -11.86 16.47
C ASN A 51 6.47 -11.03 15.17
N ALA A 52 6.92 -11.62 14.05
CA ALA A 52 6.90 -10.94 12.75
C ALA A 52 5.47 -10.70 12.23
N ILE A 53 4.55 -11.65 12.42
CA ILE A 53 3.13 -11.46 12.10
C ILE A 53 2.53 -10.35 12.98
N ASN A 54 2.80 -10.36 14.29
CA ASN A 54 2.32 -9.35 15.21
C ASN A 54 2.86 -7.96 14.87
N ALA A 55 4.11 -7.84 14.44
CA ALA A 55 4.69 -6.58 13.98
C ALA A 55 3.94 -5.99 12.78
N VAL A 56 3.56 -6.83 11.80
CA VAL A 56 2.72 -6.39 10.66
C VAL A 56 1.34 -5.96 11.14
N ASN A 57 0.71 -6.74 12.01
CA ASN A 57 -0.62 -6.44 12.55
C ASN A 57 -0.63 -5.14 13.37
N ALA A 58 0.46 -4.83 14.08
CA ALA A 58 0.60 -3.59 14.83
C ALA A 58 0.85 -2.37 13.92
N ALA A 59 1.57 -2.53 12.81
CA ALA A 59 1.88 -1.44 11.89
C ALA A 59 0.72 -1.11 10.92
N LEU A 60 -0.12 -2.10 10.59
CA LEU A 60 -1.19 -1.96 9.59
C LEU A 60 -2.23 -0.87 9.93
N PRO A 61 -2.77 -0.78 11.16
CA PRO A 61 -3.79 0.22 11.49
C PRO A 61 -3.32 1.66 11.31
N ALA A 62 -2.05 1.95 11.69
CA ALA A 62 -1.49 3.29 11.53
C ALA A 62 -1.46 3.73 10.05
N TYR A 63 -1.05 2.83 9.16
CA TYR A 63 -1.09 3.07 7.72
C TYR A 63 -2.51 3.25 7.20
N SER A 64 -3.42 2.32 7.54
CA SER A 64 -4.83 2.38 7.09
C SER A 64 -5.53 3.66 7.55
N ASN A 65 -5.34 4.07 8.80
CA ASN A 65 -5.92 5.30 9.35
C ASN A 65 -5.36 6.54 8.66
N ALA A 66 -4.04 6.58 8.40
CA ALA A 66 -3.43 7.69 7.70
C ALA A 66 -3.96 7.81 6.26
N VAL A 67 -4.12 6.69 5.55
CA VAL A 67 -4.71 6.66 4.20
C VAL A 67 -6.13 7.20 4.21
N ALA A 68 -6.98 6.68 5.10
CA ALA A 68 -8.37 7.11 5.23
C ALA A 68 -8.48 8.62 5.57
N ALA A 69 -7.67 9.10 6.51
CA ALA A 69 -7.67 10.51 6.90
C ALA A 69 -7.21 11.43 5.75
N ARG A 70 -6.24 11.00 4.94
CA ARG A 70 -5.80 11.74 3.76
C ARG A 70 -6.88 11.74 2.68
N GLU A 71 -7.48 10.60 2.37
CA GLU A 71 -8.54 10.51 1.37
C GLU A 71 -9.72 11.41 1.70
N ALA A 72 -10.22 11.34 2.95
CA ALA A 72 -11.29 12.20 3.42
C ALA A 72 -10.94 13.70 3.35
N ALA A 73 -9.69 14.07 3.68
CA ALA A 73 -9.26 15.47 3.63
C ALA A 73 -9.18 16.02 2.19
N PHE A 74 -8.80 15.20 1.20
CA PHE A 74 -8.69 15.61 -0.19
C PHE A 74 -10.01 15.54 -0.98
N GLU A 75 -11.02 14.86 -0.47
CA GLU A 75 -12.35 14.71 -1.10
C GLU A 75 -13.02 16.06 -1.43
N PRO A 76 -13.14 17.04 -0.49
CA PRO A 76 -13.80 18.31 -0.78
C PRO A 76 -12.97 19.26 -1.66
N LEU A 77 -11.67 18.98 -1.86
CA LEU A 77 -10.72 19.92 -2.48
C LEU A 77 -11.21 20.39 -3.86
N ASN A 78 -11.70 19.49 -4.71
CA ASN A 78 -12.11 19.87 -6.07
C ASN A 78 -13.26 20.87 -6.07
N LYS A 79 -14.23 20.71 -5.16
CA LYS A 79 -15.37 21.63 -5.02
C LYS A 79 -14.91 23.01 -4.54
N LEU A 80 -14.02 23.05 -3.56
CA LEU A 80 -13.43 24.29 -3.07
C LEU A 80 -12.65 25.02 -4.16
N ILE A 81 -11.82 24.31 -4.93
CA ILE A 81 -10.99 24.91 -5.99
C ILE A 81 -11.86 25.51 -7.10
N THR A 82 -13.02 24.93 -7.42
CA THR A 82 -14.00 25.56 -8.33
C THR A 82 -14.49 26.90 -7.78
N ARG A 83 -14.84 26.96 -6.49
CA ARG A 83 -15.28 28.21 -5.85
C ARG A 83 -14.18 29.26 -5.83
N VAL A 84 -12.95 28.87 -5.48
CA VAL A 84 -11.77 29.75 -5.50
C VAL A 84 -11.57 30.36 -6.89
N ASN A 85 -11.63 29.55 -7.94
CA ASN A 85 -11.48 30.01 -9.32
C ASN A 85 -12.58 31.00 -9.72
N ASN A 86 -13.83 30.75 -9.34
CA ASN A 86 -14.94 31.65 -9.66
C ASN A 86 -14.88 32.95 -8.84
N ALA A 87 -14.42 32.90 -7.59
CA ALA A 87 -14.19 34.09 -6.78
C ALA A 87 -13.12 34.99 -7.40
N LEU A 88 -12.05 34.41 -7.95
CA LEU A 88 -11.01 35.18 -8.67
C LEU A 88 -11.57 35.84 -9.92
N LYS A 89 -12.32 35.11 -10.74
CA LYS A 89 -12.95 35.62 -11.97
C LYS A 89 -14.00 36.71 -11.75
N ALA A 90 -14.58 36.78 -10.55
CA ALA A 90 -15.53 37.81 -10.18
C ALA A 90 -14.85 39.14 -9.80
N THR A 91 -13.51 39.18 -9.77
CA THR A 91 -12.73 40.39 -9.56
C THR A 91 -12.39 41.06 -10.89
N ASP A 92 -11.94 42.32 -10.87
CA ASP A 92 -11.45 43.04 -12.05
C ASP A 92 -10.00 42.68 -12.43
N THR A 93 -9.59 41.43 -12.19
CA THR A 93 -8.26 40.93 -12.59
C THR A 93 -8.16 40.76 -14.10
N THR A 94 -6.94 40.61 -14.62
CA THR A 94 -6.75 40.45 -16.07
C THR A 94 -7.02 39.02 -16.55
N GLU A 95 -7.37 38.87 -17.83
CA GLU A 95 -7.57 37.57 -18.48
C GLU A 95 -6.34 36.65 -18.36
N GLN A 96 -5.13 37.22 -18.37
CA GLN A 96 -3.89 36.45 -18.24
C GLN A 96 -3.75 35.82 -16.85
N VAL A 97 -4.20 36.52 -15.80
CA VAL A 97 -4.23 35.98 -14.43
C VAL A 97 -5.25 34.85 -14.33
N ASP A 98 -6.44 35.05 -14.91
CA ASP A 98 -7.49 34.03 -14.92
C ASP A 98 -7.08 32.74 -15.64
N GLU A 99 -6.44 32.83 -16.81
CA GLU A 99 -5.96 31.65 -17.53
C GLU A 99 -4.79 30.96 -16.81
N SER A 100 -3.95 31.72 -16.11
CA SER A 100 -2.90 31.17 -15.24
C SER A 100 -3.51 30.38 -14.08
N ALA A 101 -4.51 30.94 -13.39
CA ALA A 101 -5.22 30.27 -12.31
C ALA A 101 -5.96 29.02 -12.80
N LYS A 102 -6.66 29.13 -13.94
CA LYS A 102 -7.40 28.02 -14.56
C LYS A 102 -6.49 26.85 -14.94
N THR A 103 -5.25 27.12 -15.34
CA THR A 103 -4.26 26.06 -15.61
C THR A 103 -3.89 25.29 -14.35
N LEU A 104 -3.71 25.97 -13.22
CA LEU A 104 -3.45 25.34 -11.92
C LEU A 104 -4.67 24.57 -11.41
N VAL A 105 -5.87 25.16 -11.52
CA VAL A 105 -7.16 24.55 -11.18
C VAL A 105 -7.35 23.22 -11.92
N ARG A 106 -7.10 23.20 -13.23
CA ARG A 106 -7.16 21.99 -14.05
C ARG A 106 -6.24 20.89 -13.54
N LYS A 107 -5.02 21.23 -13.15
CA LYS A 107 -4.05 20.27 -12.59
C LYS A 107 -4.49 19.72 -11.24
N ILE A 108 -5.05 20.55 -10.36
CA ILE A 108 -5.54 20.11 -9.04
C ILE A 108 -6.76 19.17 -9.17
N GLN A 109 -7.64 19.45 -10.14
CA GLN A 109 -8.87 18.69 -10.38
C GLN A 109 -8.69 17.49 -11.32
N GLY A 110 -7.56 17.40 -12.03
CA GLY A 110 -7.31 16.35 -13.02
C GLY A 110 -8.07 16.54 -14.32
N THR A 111 -8.49 17.76 -14.65
CA THR A 111 -9.20 18.09 -15.89
C THR A 111 -8.23 18.54 -16.99
N ARG A 112 -8.59 18.29 -18.24
CA ARG A 112 -7.74 18.63 -19.40
C ARG A 112 -8.02 20.05 -19.90
N ALA A 113 -7.02 20.66 -20.53
CA ALA A 113 -7.21 21.90 -21.27
C ALA A 113 -7.99 21.68 -22.57
N THR A 114 -7.67 20.59 -23.28
CA THR A 114 -8.36 20.13 -24.49
C THR A 114 -9.20 18.90 -24.20
N ALA A 115 -10.41 18.84 -24.76
CA ALA A 115 -11.25 17.65 -24.69
C ALA A 115 -10.51 16.45 -25.33
N LYS A 116 -10.75 15.24 -24.82
CA LYS A 116 -10.33 14.04 -25.53
C LYS A 116 -11.12 13.97 -26.83
N LYS A 117 -10.43 13.61 -27.91
CA LYS A 117 -11.12 13.34 -29.17
C LYS A 117 -12.01 12.11 -29.02
N THR A 118 -13.22 12.18 -29.57
CA THR A 118 -14.11 11.02 -29.65
C THR A 118 -13.53 9.97 -30.60
N ASP A 119 -14.07 8.76 -30.55
CA ASP A 119 -13.64 7.70 -31.45
C ASP A 119 -13.99 8.02 -32.92
N GLU A 120 -15.06 8.78 -33.18
CA GLU A 120 -15.37 9.29 -34.53
C GLU A 120 -14.33 10.31 -35.01
N GLU A 121 -13.93 11.25 -34.17
CA GLU A 121 -12.92 12.28 -34.51
C GLU A 121 -11.54 11.64 -34.76
N LYS A 122 -11.19 10.59 -34.00
CA LYS A 122 -9.97 9.81 -34.21
C LYS A 122 -9.99 9.06 -35.53
N LYS A 123 -11.13 8.45 -35.89
CA LYS A 123 -11.30 7.76 -37.19
C LYS A 123 -11.25 8.72 -38.37
N ALA A 124 -11.85 9.91 -38.26
CA ALA A 124 -11.78 10.93 -39.30
C ALA A 124 -10.35 11.41 -39.55
N LEU A 125 -9.58 11.67 -38.49
CA LEU A 125 -8.17 12.09 -38.61
C LEU A 125 -7.25 10.98 -39.12
N ALA A 126 -7.52 9.73 -38.75
CA ALA A 126 -6.82 8.57 -39.30
C ALA A 126 -7.08 8.39 -40.80
N ALA A 127 -8.31 8.66 -41.28
CA ALA A 127 -8.65 8.65 -42.70
C ALA A 127 -7.95 9.76 -43.51
N GLU A 128 -7.59 10.87 -42.87
CA GLU A 128 -6.75 11.94 -43.44
C GLU A 128 -5.23 11.67 -43.34
N GLY A 129 -4.83 10.49 -42.87
CA GLY A 129 -3.41 10.14 -42.69
C GLY A 129 -2.72 10.85 -41.51
N LYS A 130 -3.48 11.49 -40.61
CA LYS A 130 -2.96 12.16 -39.41
C LYS A 130 -3.08 11.26 -38.19
N GLU A 131 -1.98 10.67 -37.74
CA GLU A 131 -1.96 9.98 -36.45
C GLU A 131 -2.04 10.99 -35.29
N THR A 132 -2.97 10.75 -34.36
CA THR A 132 -3.10 11.57 -33.16
C THR A 132 -2.64 10.80 -31.93
N LYS A 133 -1.42 11.09 -31.47
CA LYS A 133 -0.88 10.52 -30.24
C LYS A 133 -1.39 11.33 -29.04
N GLU A 134 -2.42 10.83 -28.36
CA GLU A 134 -2.88 11.40 -27.09
C GLU A 134 -2.08 10.82 -25.93
N ILE A 135 -1.23 11.64 -25.31
CA ILE A 135 -0.53 11.29 -24.07
C ILE A 135 -1.39 11.61 -22.84
N SER A 136 -1.25 10.80 -21.78
CA SER A 136 -1.78 11.15 -20.47
C SER A 136 -0.86 12.17 -19.81
N SER A 137 -1.39 13.35 -19.49
CA SER A 137 -0.69 14.42 -18.77
C SER A 137 -1.23 14.64 -17.37
N SER A 138 -2.01 13.68 -16.83
CA SER A 138 -2.65 13.80 -15.53
C SER A 138 -1.61 13.78 -14.40
N GLN A 139 -1.61 14.81 -13.56
CA GLN A 139 -0.73 14.96 -12.39
C GLN A 139 -1.55 14.80 -11.09
N MET A 140 -2.26 13.68 -10.96
CA MET A 140 -3.24 13.46 -9.89
C MET A 140 -2.69 12.83 -8.60
N SER A 141 -1.37 12.68 -8.47
CA SER A 141 -0.79 12.29 -7.18
C SER A 141 -1.07 13.35 -6.12
N TYR A 142 -1.13 12.95 -4.86
CA TYR A 142 -1.35 13.88 -3.75
C TYR A 142 -0.27 14.95 -3.67
N ASP A 143 1.00 14.59 -3.93
CA ASP A 143 2.11 15.55 -3.99
C ASP A 143 1.95 16.56 -5.14
N SER A 144 1.54 16.11 -6.33
CA SER A 144 1.30 17.01 -7.45
C SER A 144 0.09 17.93 -7.21
N ARG A 145 -0.98 17.43 -6.58
CA ARG A 145 -2.13 18.28 -6.21
C ARG A 145 -1.73 19.32 -5.15
N LEU A 146 -0.91 18.95 -4.17
CA LEU A 146 -0.36 19.88 -3.18
C LEU A 146 0.52 20.96 -3.82
N ASP A 147 1.45 20.58 -4.69
CA ASP A 147 2.34 21.52 -5.38
C ASP A 147 1.55 22.53 -6.23
N ASN A 148 0.55 22.06 -6.98
CA ASN A 148 -0.31 22.96 -7.75
C ASN A 148 -1.22 23.83 -6.86
N PHE A 149 -1.66 23.32 -5.70
CA PHE A 149 -2.45 24.10 -4.75
C PHE A 149 -1.62 25.22 -4.09
N ASP A 150 -0.38 24.93 -3.70
CA ASP A 150 0.57 25.95 -3.20
C ASP A 150 0.82 27.05 -4.24
N LYS A 151 1.05 26.65 -5.50
CA LYS A 151 1.19 27.60 -6.62
C LYS A 151 -0.04 28.47 -6.81
N LEU A 152 -1.25 27.89 -6.67
CA LEU A 152 -2.50 28.65 -6.76
C LEU A 152 -2.61 29.65 -5.60
N ILE A 153 -2.31 29.23 -4.37
CA ILE A 153 -2.32 30.13 -3.19
C ILE A 153 -1.35 31.30 -3.39
N LYS A 154 -0.14 31.04 -3.89
CA LYS A 154 0.85 32.09 -4.19
C LYS A 154 0.37 33.06 -5.28
N LEU A 155 -0.28 32.55 -6.33
CA LEU A 155 -0.89 33.39 -7.35
C LEU A 155 -1.97 34.29 -6.73
N LEU A 156 -2.91 33.71 -5.96
CA LEU A 156 -3.98 34.47 -5.30
C LEU A 156 -3.44 35.55 -4.35
N THR A 157 -2.36 35.23 -3.63
CA THR A 157 -1.68 36.19 -2.73
C THR A 157 -1.08 37.38 -3.49
N SER A 158 -0.64 37.17 -4.74
CA SER A 158 -0.09 38.24 -5.58
C SER A 158 -1.16 39.14 -6.21
N VAL A 159 -2.41 38.70 -6.24
CA VAL A 159 -3.53 39.44 -6.83
C VAL A 159 -4.20 40.28 -5.73
N THR A 160 -3.91 41.58 -5.71
CA THR A 160 -4.46 42.51 -4.71
C THR A 160 -5.98 42.58 -4.72
N LEU A 161 -6.61 42.32 -5.86
CA LEU A 161 -8.07 42.30 -6.03
C LEU A 161 -8.73 41.04 -5.44
N TYR A 162 -7.96 40.00 -5.13
CA TYR A 162 -8.50 38.78 -4.53
C TYR A 162 -8.75 38.95 -3.03
N ALA A 163 -9.90 39.53 -2.69
CA ALA A 163 -10.31 39.80 -1.31
C ALA A 163 -11.70 39.19 -1.00
N PRO A 164 -11.85 37.86 -0.97
CA PRO A 164 -13.14 37.21 -0.74
C PRO A 164 -13.67 37.44 0.68
N ASN A 165 -14.99 37.55 0.81
CA ASN A 165 -15.66 37.72 2.10
C ASN A 165 -15.86 36.37 2.81
N GLU A 166 -16.07 35.30 2.03
CA GLU A 166 -16.26 33.93 2.49
C GLU A 166 -15.01 33.42 3.19
N ALA A 167 -15.16 32.98 4.44
CA ALA A 167 -14.03 32.62 5.29
C ALA A 167 -13.16 31.50 4.69
N ASP A 168 -13.75 30.53 4.00
CA ASP A 168 -13.04 29.38 3.43
C ASP A 168 -12.30 29.69 2.11
N LEU A 169 -12.60 30.82 1.47
CA LEU A 169 -11.93 31.25 0.24
C LEU A 169 -10.74 32.19 0.51
N LYS A 170 -10.61 32.70 1.75
CA LYS A 170 -9.49 33.58 2.12
C LYS A 170 -8.16 32.83 2.02
N VAL A 171 -7.13 33.54 1.56
CA VAL A 171 -5.76 33.00 1.43
C VAL A 171 -5.30 32.34 2.73
N THR A 172 -5.59 32.92 3.89
CA THR A 172 -5.25 32.35 5.21
C THR A 172 -5.91 30.98 5.46
N ALA A 173 -7.17 30.81 5.09
CA ALA A 173 -7.87 29.54 5.19
C ALA A 173 -7.33 28.51 4.19
N LEU A 174 -7.04 28.94 2.95
CA LEU A 174 -6.43 28.08 1.93
C LEU A 174 -5.04 27.59 2.35
N THR A 175 -4.20 28.46 2.91
CA THR A 175 -2.89 28.09 3.47
C THR A 175 -3.01 27.12 4.64
N THR A 176 -4.00 27.34 5.52
CA THR A 176 -4.27 26.42 6.63
C THR A 176 -4.66 25.03 6.12
N LEU A 177 -5.55 24.98 5.12
CA LEU A 177 -5.94 23.72 4.47
C LEU A 177 -4.74 23.06 3.78
N TYR A 178 -3.92 23.81 3.05
CA TYR A 178 -2.71 23.27 2.42
C TYR A 178 -1.79 22.59 3.44
N ASN A 179 -1.57 23.21 4.60
CA ASN A 179 -0.75 22.65 5.66
C ASN A 179 -1.35 21.36 6.26
N ASP A 180 -2.68 21.31 6.48
CA ASP A 180 -3.35 20.07 6.92
C ASP A 180 -3.21 18.96 5.87
N LEU A 181 -3.50 19.24 4.60
CA LEU A 181 -3.36 18.27 3.51
C LEU A 181 -1.93 17.73 3.39
N LYS A 182 -0.93 18.61 3.54
CA LYS A 182 0.49 18.24 3.54
C LYS A 182 0.84 17.37 4.74
N ALA A 183 0.35 17.70 5.93
CA ALA A 183 0.58 16.91 7.13
C ALA A 183 -0.04 15.51 7.00
N LYS A 184 -1.27 15.40 6.50
CA LYS A 184 -1.96 14.12 6.26
C LYS A 184 -1.26 13.27 5.19
N ASN A 185 -0.78 13.89 4.12
CA ASN A 185 0.02 13.19 3.11
C ASN A 185 1.35 12.68 3.69
N THR A 186 2.02 13.49 4.50
CA THR A 186 3.26 13.10 5.19
C THR A 186 3.01 11.94 6.16
N ALA A 187 1.90 11.94 6.89
CA ALA A 187 1.54 10.85 7.81
C ALA A 187 1.44 9.49 7.11
N VAL A 188 0.91 9.44 5.87
CA VAL A 188 0.89 8.22 5.06
C VAL A 188 2.30 7.76 4.73
N VAL A 189 3.18 8.67 4.30
CA VAL A 189 4.59 8.35 4.00
C VAL A 189 5.29 7.81 5.24
N THR A 190 5.14 8.47 6.39
CA THR A 190 5.72 8.04 7.66
C THR A 190 5.20 6.66 8.10
N ALA A 191 3.91 6.37 7.91
CA ALA A 191 3.33 5.08 8.28
C ALA A 191 3.66 3.94 7.29
N THR A 192 4.03 4.26 6.05
CA THR A 192 4.36 3.28 5.01
C THR A 192 5.64 2.51 5.33
N THR A 193 6.69 3.21 5.79
CA THR A 193 8.01 2.61 6.03
C THR A 193 7.98 1.51 7.10
N PRO A 194 7.39 1.72 8.31
CA PRO A 194 7.29 0.66 9.32
C PRO A 194 6.52 -0.57 8.82
N LEU A 195 5.39 -0.37 8.13
CA LEU A 195 4.59 -1.48 7.58
C LEU A 195 5.36 -2.26 6.52
N SER A 196 6.08 -1.56 5.62
CA SER A 196 6.91 -2.19 4.60
C SER A 196 8.02 -3.04 5.22
N ASN A 197 8.77 -2.47 6.18
CA ASN A 197 9.85 -3.18 6.88
C ASN A 197 9.33 -4.40 7.65
N ALA A 198 8.18 -4.29 8.33
CA ALA A 198 7.55 -5.42 9.01
C ALA A 198 7.16 -6.53 8.03
N ARG A 199 6.64 -6.19 6.85
CA ARG A 199 6.30 -7.16 5.79
C ARG A 199 7.55 -7.84 5.22
N ILE A 200 8.63 -7.10 4.98
CA ILE A 200 9.91 -7.66 4.53
C ILE A 200 10.44 -8.65 5.56
N SER A 201 10.54 -8.26 6.83
CA SER A 201 11.03 -9.13 7.91
C SER A 201 10.19 -10.40 8.06
N ARG A 202 8.86 -10.27 8.02
CA ARG A 202 7.95 -11.43 8.02
C ARG A 202 8.20 -12.35 6.82
N ASN A 203 8.36 -11.79 5.62
CA ASN A 203 8.61 -12.58 4.42
C ASN A 203 9.96 -13.31 4.49
N ASP A 204 11.00 -12.67 5.02
CA ASP A 204 12.30 -13.31 5.23
C ASP A 204 12.19 -14.48 6.21
N ILE A 205 11.52 -14.29 7.34
CA ILE A 205 11.35 -15.33 8.36
C ILE A 205 10.50 -16.51 7.83
N LEU A 206 9.47 -16.23 7.02
CA LEU A 206 8.55 -17.27 6.56
C LEU A 206 9.01 -17.98 5.28
N TYR A 207 9.65 -17.25 4.36
CA TYR A 207 9.76 -17.65 2.95
C TYR A 207 11.16 -17.51 2.33
N LYS A 208 12.16 -17.07 3.09
CA LYS A 208 13.53 -17.01 2.56
C LYS A 208 14.02 -18.42 2.21
N ALA A 209 14.59 -18.56 1.02
CA ALA A 209 15.10 -19.85 0.56
C ALA A 209 16.05 -20.48 1.59
N ASN A 210 15.87 -21.78 1.84
CA ASN A 210 16.62 -22.65 2.74
C ASN A 210 16.58 -22.32 4.24
N THR A 211 16.04 -21.15 4.62
CA THR A 211 16.13 -20.61 6.00
C THR A 211 14.79 -20.15 6.55
N GLY A 212 13.79 -19.95 5.69
CA GLY A 212 12.45 -19.59 6.07
C GLY A 212 11.67 -20.77 6.64
N LEU A 213 10.61 -20.45 7.37
CA LEU A 213 9.69 -21.40 8.00
C LEU A 213 9.23 -22.52 7.06
N VAL A 214 8.83 -22.17 5.84
CA VAL A 214 8.30 -23.16 4.88
C VAL A 214 9.35 -24.24 4.58
N ASP A 215 10.56 -23.85 4.20
CA ASP A 215 11.61 -24.80 3.82
C ASP A 215 12.06 -25.63 5.03
N ILE A 216 12.25 -24.99 6.19
CA ILE A 216 12.63 -25.68 7.43
C ILE A 216 11.57 -26.71 7.85
N ALA A 217 10.28 -26.39 7.72
CA ALA A 217 9.20 -27.31 8.04
C ALA A 217 9.16 -28.50 7.07
N LEU A 218 9.39 -28.27 5.77
CA LEU A 218 9.45 -29.33 4.76
C LEU A 218 10.66 -30.26 4.98
N ASP A 219 11.83 -29.71 5.34
CA ASP A 219 12.99 -30.50 5.73
C ASP A 219 12.73 -31.34 6.96
N THR A 220 12.05 -30.77 7.96
CA THR A 220 11.67 -31.47 9.19
C THR A 220 10.75 -32.66 8.87
N LYS A 221 9.74 -32.46 8.01
CA LYS A 221 8.87 -33.55 7.53
C LYS A 221 9.66 -34.63 6.77
N THR A 222 10.63 -34.22 5.96
CA THR A 222 11.50 -35.14 5.20
C THR A 222 12.36 -35.98 6.13
N TYR A 223 12.92 -35.38 7.19
CA TYR A 223 13.67 -36.12 8.20
C TYR A 223 12.79 -37.12 8.96
N ILE A 224 11.59 -36.72 9.38
CA ILE A 224 10.60 -37.64 10.01
C ILE A 224 10.29 -38.82 9.08
N LYS A 225 10.16 -38.55 7.77
CA LYS A 225 9.97 -39.59 6.75
C LYS A 225 11.14 -40.56 6.66
N SER A 226 12.39 -40.07 6.76
CA SER A 226 13.58 -40.93 6.75
C SER A 226 13.70 -41.77 8.01
N LEU A 227 13.26 -41.24 9.17
CA LEU A 227 13.36 -41.91 10.45
C LEU A 227 12.37 -43.07 10.58
N TYR A 228 11.11 -42.85 10.20
CA TYR A 228 10.03 -43.83 10.42
C TYR A 228 9.54 -44.51 9.13
N GLY A 229 9.89 -44.00 7.95
CA GLY A 229 9.39 -44.48 6.66
C GLY A 229 8.08 -43.82 6.24
N ALA A 230 7.82 -43.82 4.92
CA ALA A 230 6.72 -43.09 4.29
C ALA A 230 5.30 -43.58 4.64
N THR A 231 5.15 -44.83 5.07
CA THR A 231 3.86 -45.45 5.40
C THR A 231 3.55 -45.46 6.90
N SER A 232 4.51 -45.03 7.72
CA SER A 232 4.41 -45.05 9.18
C SER A 232 3.28 -44.18 9.73
N PRO A 233 2.67 -44.55 10.87
CA PRO A 233 1.74 -43.70 11.58
C PRO A 233 2.33 -42.31 11.92
N GLN A 234 3.60 -42.27 12.34
CA GLN A 234 4.32 -41.04 12.70
C GLN A 234 4.44 -40.08 11.52
N TYR A 235 4.84 -40.57 10.34
CA TYR A 235 4.88 -39.70 9.17
C TYR A 235 3.47 -39.25 8.74
N LYS A 236 2.44 -40.09 8.89
CA LYS A 236 1.04 -39.73 8.59
C LYS A 236 0.49 -38.62 9.49
N GLN A 237 0.99 -38.46 10.72
CA GLN A 237 0.61 -37.36 11.61
C GLN A 237 1.02 -36.00 11.02
N VAL A 238 2.22 -35.93 10.44
CA VAL A 238 2.79 -34.67 9.93
C VAL A 238 2.59 -34.46 8.43
N SER A 239 2.30 -35.51 7.67
CA SER A 239 2.21 -35.44 6.20
C SER A 239 1.12 -34.48 5.72
N LYS A 240 0.01 -34.39 6.46
CA LYS A 240 -1.14 -33.52 6.17
C LYS A 240 -0.91 -32.05 6.52
N LEU A 241 0.14 -31.72 7.28
CA LEU A 241 0.48 -30.34 7.61
C LEU A 241 1.03 -29.65 6.35
N GLU A 242 0.27 -28.71 5.79
CA GLU A 242 0.65 -27.98 4.58
C GLU A 242 1.46 -26.74 4.91
N PHE A 243 2.55 -26.52 4.18
CA PHE A 243 3.36 -25.31 4.24
C PHE A 243 3.46 -24.73 2.83
N LYS A 244 2.96 -23.52 2.63
CA LYS A 244 2.91 -22.87 1.31
C LYS A 244 3.50 -21.48 1.37
N ALA A 245 4.35 -21.14 0.40
CA ALA A 245 4.73 -19.76 0.16
C ALA A 245 3.48 -18.97 -0.24
N VAL A 246 3.21 -17.87 0.46
CA VAL A 246 2.14 -16.94 0.10
C VAL A 246 2.79 -15.82 -0.68
N LYS A 247 2.37 -15.57 -1.92
CA LYS A 247 2.87 -14.44 -2.70
C LYS A 247 2.53 -13.15 -1.96
N ALA A 248 3.55 -12.30 -1.82
CA ALA A 248 3.44 -10.96 -1.23
C ALA A 248 2.67 -10.01 -2.15
#